data_AF-A0A945GNZ8-F1
#
_entry.id   AF-A0A945GNZ8-F1
#
_cell.length_a   1.000
_cell.length_b   1.000
_cell.length_c   1.000
_cell.angle_alpha   90.00
_cell.angle_beta   90.00
_cell.angle_gamma   90.00
#
_symmetry.space_group_name_H-M   'P 1'
#
loop_
_entity.id
_entity.type
_entity.pdbx_description
1 polymer ?
#
loop_
_entity_poly.entity_id
_entity_poly.type
_entity_poly.pdbx_seq_one_letter_code
_entity_poly.pdbx_strand_id
1 'polypeptide(L)'
;FARVDYGQVSARILDFWQHYRRECPDLPVDVRGTHYSTGIDLASDCVPLTDIYAGDFLRAPAPNYPSGALNEDFGLEMVGYMTRIARLPGDHFPFRYYPNDPWFWQNPWWDLYQREPFDIYCPLSTGRLNGRGQIENPQVVEFLTIDTEKGDLDERCALEVIPHIRRAIDDFPDRTGLLTWVYPFAEYHQLAADRPERLDLPYFGDWFARSGINAGLPLNTVLSTDDFPEVVANHPEALADTILFSPVPFLAGDWEEALIQHIHSGGRALLYGPLDPTSPIVRQLLNLETGEGIEGECSLHLDLEPDPLVRWQGNRTFKHESILSAGPVCEQLIDSADPHTRVYATLRQGAEERIYALTRCSPEWQGGAVSWIRGSSSFSFVDQRPREYPADVWNPAELVRYLLTSFGYRFVQERQHPGVKPVLNFVTRHRNGFLFSGFKADTTAVLRYAFPQGAPLLVGAETVIQDDAATYFLDKSFHKECRIFVHQSSGGVLSCKEKPPFPTGKERKLQVSGLQDADLVVYPPLERMDEVSFELDGQEVDIEVTGGSSGGQRLAAAHAIHREGDCIHLRSVTGVLSVNW
;
A
#
# COMPACT_ATOMS: atom_id res chain seq x y z
N PHE A 1 12.59 11.07 22.90
CA PHE A 1 11.64 12.16 22.61
C PHE A 1 11.80 13.27 23.64
N ALA A 2 11.37 14.50 23.34
CA ALA A 2 11.38 15.67 24.23
C ALA A 2 12.75 16.04 24.86
N ARG A 3 13.86 15.83 24.13
CA ARG A 3 15.21 16.26 24.58
C ARG A 3 15.50 17.73 24.29
N VAL A 4 14.71 18.35 23.42
CA VAL A 4 14.81 19.74 22.99
C VAL A 4 13.41 20.36 23.06
N ASP A 5 13.38 21.69 23.18
CA ASP A 5 12.13 22.45 23.15
C ASP A 5 11.64 22.56 21.70
N TYR A 6 10.50 21.94 21.40
CA TYR A 6 9.92 21.94 20.05
C TYR A 6 9.71 23.36 19.52
N GLY A 7 9.09 24.24 20.31
CA GLY A 7 8.78 25.62 19.91
C GLY A 7 10.04 26.43 19.60
N GLN A 8 11.12 26.24 20.36
CA GLN A 8 12.39 26.91 20.10
C GLN A 8 13.05 26.42 18.80
N VAL A 9 13.06 25.11 18.56
CA VAL A 9 13.71 24.53 17.38
C VAL A 9 12.91 24.81 16.12
N SER A 10 11.59 24.63 16.15
CA SER A 10 10.69 24.91 15.03
C SER A 10 10.74 26.40 14.65
N ALA A 11 10.72 27.32 15.62
CA ALA A 11 10.86 28.75 15.36
C ALA A 11 12.18 29.09 14.66
N ARG A 12 13.30 28.47 15.08
CA ARG A 12 14.60 28.68 14.41
C ARG A 12 14.62 28.19 12.97
N ILE A 13 13.95 27.07 12.68
CA ILE A 13 13.80 26.56 11.31
C ILE A 13 12.99 27.56 10.47
N LEU A 14 11.90 28.09 11.02
CA LEU A 14 11.08 29.08 10.33
C LEU A 14 11.79 30.43 10.14
N ASP A 15 12.57 30.89 11.12
CA ASP A 15 13.38 32.10 11.01
C ASP A 15 14.34 32.02 9.82
N PHE A 16 14.94 30.84 9.56
CA PHE A 16 15.78 30.63 8.38
C PHE A 16 14.99 30.88 7.10
N TRP A 17 13.81 30.27 6.95
CA TRP A 17 12.98 30.40 5.75
C TRP A 17 12.50 31.84 5.52
N GLN A 18 12.05 32.50 6.60
CA GLN A 18 11.63 33.90 6.57
C GLN A 18 12.79 34.83 6.19
N HIS A 19 13.97 34.61 6.78
CA HIS A 19 15.17 35.38 6.45
C HIS A 19 15.59 35.16 4.99
N TYR A 20 15.60 33.91 4.53
CA TYR A 20 15.95 33.59 3.15
C TYR A 20 15.00 34.28 2.17
N ARG A 21 13.68 34.20 2.38
CA ARG A 21 12.70 34.85 1.48
C ARG A 21 12.78 36.36 1.47
N ARG A 22 13.10 36.99 2.61
CA ARG A 22 13.32 38.43 2.67
C ARG A 22 14.50 38.88 1.82
N GLU A 23 15.59 38.13 1.81
CA GLU A 23 16.80 38.47 1.05
C GLU A 23 16.72 37.99 -0.42
N CYS A 24 15.95 36.94 -0.69
CA CYS A 24 15.80 36.29 -2.01
C CYS A 24 14.31 36.17 -2.42
N PRO A 25 13.56 37.27 -2.56
CA PRO A 25 12.11 37.22 -2.76
C PRO A 25 11.70 36.58 -4.09
N ASP A 26 12.44 36.82 -5.16
CA ASP A 26 12.06 36.40 -6.52
C ASP A 26 12.67 35.06 -6.96
N LEU A 27 13.53 34.45 -6.12
CA LEU A 27 14.22 33.21 -6.51
C LEU A 27 13.33 31.98 -6.27
N PRO A 28 13.24 31.05 -7.25
CA PRO A 28 12.70 29.72 -7.00
C PRO A 28 13.40 29.03 -5.83
N VAL A 29 12.65 28.26 -5.04
CA VAL A 29 13.26 27.26 -4.16
C VAL A 29 12.63 25.92 -4.47
N ASP A 30 13.47 25.02 -4.95
CA ASP A 30 13.14 23.62 -5.19
C ASP A 30 13.88 22.76 -4.17
N VAL A 31 13.20 21.72 -3.67
CA VAL A 31 13.75 20.85 -2.63
C VAL A 31 14.23 19.56 -3.26
N ARG A 32 15.50 19.22 -2.96
CA ARG A 32 16.13 18.04 -3.52
C ARG A 32 15.66 16.73 -2.86
N GLY A 33 15.08 16.78 -1.67
CA GLY A 33 14.70 15.57 -0.94
C GLY A 33 15.01 15.70 0.55
N THR A 34 14.47 14.77 1.32
CA THR A 34 14.74 14.56 2.74
C THR A 34 14.80 13.06 2.99
N HIS A 35 15.61 12.64 3.96
CA HIS A 35 15.84 11.22 4.24
C HIS A 35 14.66 10.53 4.91
N TYR A 36 13.78 11.29 5.57
CA TYR A 36 12.71 10.73 6.37
C TYR A 36 11.32 11.30 6.02
N SER A 37 10.30 10.57 6.45
CA SER A 37 8.90 10.98 6.35
C SER A 37 8.58 12.16 7.27
N THR A 38 7.43 12.76 7.04
CA THR A 38 6.97 13.94 7.79
C THR A 38 6.93 13.70 9.30
N GLY A 39 6.39 12.57 9.77
CA GLY A 39 6.28 12.26 11.20
C GLY A 39 7.62 11.96 11.86
N ILE A 40 8.56 11.34 11.13
CA ILE A 40 9.93 11.10 11.62
C ILE A 40 10.66 12.44 11.75
N ASP A 41 10.72 13.25 10.69
CA ASP A 41 11.39 14.56 10.70
C ASP A 41 10.81 15.49 11.79
N LEU A 42 9.49 15.44 12.00
CA LEU A 42 8.84 16.20 13.05
C LEU A 42 9.31 15.74 14.45
N ALA A 43 9.39 14.43 14.68
CA ALA A 43 9.75 13.88 15.99
C ALA A 43 11.25 13.92 16.31
N SER A 44 12.12 13.77 15.30
CA SER A 44 13.58 13.80 15.48
C SER A 44 14.16 15.21 15.43
N ASP A 45 13.69 16.02 14.47
CA ASP A 45 14.31 17.29 14.09
C ASP A 45 13.38 18.50 14.25
N CYS A 46 12.16 18.29 14.76
CA CYS A 46 11.16 19.33 15.02
C CYS A 46 10.79 20.14 13.77
N VAL A 47 10.86 19.52 12.58
CA VAL A 47 10.58 20.19 11.30
C VAL A 47 9.10 20.58 11.22
N PRO A 48 8.75 21.89 11.21
CA PRO A 48 7.37 22.34 11.20
C PRO A 48 6.85 22.41 9.76
N LEU A 49 6.64 21.25 9.13
CA LEU A 49 6.35 21.17 7.69
C LEU A 49 5.03 21.86 7.31
N THR A 50 4.01 21.82 8.18
CA THR A 50 2.76 22.57 7.98
C THR A 50 3.01 24.07 7.80
N ASP A 51 3.82 24.67 8.67
CA ASP A 51 4.18 26.09 8.58
C ASP A 51 5.08 26.37 7.36
N ILE A 52 5.97 25.43 7.03
CA ILE A 52 6.85 25.56 5.85
C ILE A 52 6.00 25.58 4.57
N TYR A 53 4.99 24.71 4.47
CA TYR A 53 4.11 24.64 3.31
C TYR A 53 3.15 25.84 3.23
N ALA A 54 2.66 26.33 4.37
CA ALA A 54 1.81 27.52 4.43
C ALA A 54 2.57 28.83 4.15
N GLY A 55 3.89 28.86 4.37
CA GLY A 55 4.71 30.07 4.29
C GLY A 55 5.15 30.50 2.89
N ASP A 56 4.67 29.86 1.82
CA ASP A 56 5.08 30.12 0.43
C ASP A 56 6.61 30.04 0.22
N PHE A 57 7.25 29.14 0.99
CA PHE A 57 8.70 28.96 0.96
C PHE A 57 9.14 28.02 -0.16
N LEU A 58 8.29 27.12 -0.62
CA LEU A 58 8.61 26.03 -1.54
C LEU A 58 7.57 25.98 -2.66
N ARG A 59 8.00 25.66 -3.88
CA ARG A 59 7.07 25.51 -5.02
C ARG A 59 6.35 24.17 -5.04
N ALA A 60 7.04 23.13 -4.59
CA ALA A 60 6.59 21.76 -4.60
C ALA A 60 7.16 21.04 -3.36
N PRO A 61 6.55 19.94 -2.90
CA PRO A 61 7.10 19.16 -1.80
C PRO A 61 8.41 18.49 -2.23
N ALA A 62 9.15 17.97 -1.26
CA ALA A 62 10.32 17.15 -1.54
C ALA A 62 9.91 15.88 -2.34
N PRO A 63 10.66 15.50 -3.39
CA PRO A 63 10.42 14.25 -4.12
C PRO A 63 10.76 13.01 -3.26
N ASN A 64 10.49 11.82 -3.80
CA ASN A 64 10.96 10.55 -3.23
C ASN A 64 12.49 10.55 -3.02
N TYR A 65 12.91 9.97 -1.90
CA TYR A 65 14.32 9.76 -1.57
C TYR A 65 14.72 8.32 -1.92
N PRO A 66 15.82 8.09 -2.64
CA PRO A 66 16.19 6.75 -3.14
C PRO A 66 16.81 5.87 -2.04
N SER A 67 16.18 5.77 -0.85
CA SER A 67 16.62 4.82 0.17
C SER A 67 16.51 3.40 -0.35
N GLY A 68 15.49 3.07 -1.15
CA GLY A 68 15.36 1.77 -1.79
C GLY A 68 16.62 1.34 -2.54
N ALA A 69 17.15 2.24 -3.37
CA ALA A 69 18.42 2.06 -4.07
C ALA A 69 19.62 1.83 -3.14
N LEU A 70 19.74 2.65 -2.10
CA LEU A 70 20.98 2.80 -1.33
C LEU A 70 21.12 1.77 -0.21
N ASN A 71 20.03 1.34 0.40
CA ASN A 71 20.04 0.42 1.53
C ASN A 71 18.90 -0.62 1.51
N GLU A 72 18.21 -0.75 0.36
CA GLU A 72 17.06 -1.66 0.19
C GLU A 72 15.95 -1.40 1.23
N ASP A 73 15.76 -0.13 1.60
CA ASP A 73 14.68 0.35 2.45
C ASP A 73 13.67 1.17 1.63
N PHE A 74 12.91 0.47 0.80
CA PHE A 74 11.90 1.09 -0.05
C PHE A 74 10.69 1.55 0.73
N GLY A 75 10.41 0.93 1.88
CA GLY A 75 9.38 1.40 2.80
C GLY A 75 9.64 2.84 3.23
N LEU A 76 10.90 3.19 3.53
CA LEU A 76 11.24 4.57 3.92
C LEU A 76 11.08 5.55 2.76
N GLU A 77 11.41 5.12 1.53
CA GLU A 77 11.21 5.91 0.33
C GLU A 77 9.73 6.18 0.08
N MET A 78 8.91 5.13 0.11
CA MET A 78 7.47 5.21 -0.15
C MET A 78 6.73 6.01 0.92
N VAL A 79 7.02 5.76 2.20
CA VAL A 79 6.46 6.57 3.31
C VAL A 79 6.96 8.00 3.23
N GLY A 80 8.26 8.20 2.99
CA GLY A 80 8.85 9.51 2.74
C GLY A 80 8.10 10.27 1.66
N TYR A 81 7.82 9.62 0.53
CA TYR A 81 7.11 10.24 -0.58
C TYR A 81 5.64 10.52 -0.27
N MET A 82 4.88 9.51 0.18
CA MET A 82 3.45 9.64 0.49
C MET A 82 3.18 10.72 1.55
N THR A 83 3.96 10.76 2.63
CA THR A 83 3.74 11.74 3.72
C THR A 83 4.03 13.18 3.30
N ARG A 84 4.87 13.39 2.29
CA ARG A 84 5.19 14.73 1.74
C ARG A 84 4.17 15.21 0.75
N ILE A 85 3.50 14.30 0.04
CA ILE A 85 2.46 14.65 -0.92
C ILE A 85 1.06 14.61 -0.30
N ALA A 86 0.88 14.12 0.93
CA ALA A 86 -0.43 14.17 1.62
C ALA A 86 -1.03 15.59 1.60
N ARG A 87 -0.16 16.60 1.79
CA ARG A 87 -0.44 18.02 1.61
C ARG A 87 0.58 18.60 0.63
N LEU A 88 0.18 19.56 -0.19
CA LEU A 88 1.07 20.20 -1.15
C LEU A 88 1.27 21.67 -0.78
N PRO A 89 2.51 22.21 -0.85
CA PRO A 89 2.76 23.65 -0.79
C PRO A 89 2.33 24.38 -2.07
N GLY A 90 2.05 23.65 -3.16
CA GLY A 90 1.62 24.16 -4.45
C GLY A 90 0.58 23.25 -5.11
N ASP A 91 0.54 23.21 -6.44
CA ASP A 91 -0.45 22.48 -7.24
C ASP A 91 0.07 21.19 -7.89
N HIS A 92 1.35 20.86 -7.67
CA HIS A 92 2.01 19.69 -8.24
C HIS A 92 3.06 19.11 -7.29
N PHE A 93 3.52 17.89 -7.60
CA PHE A 93 4.63 17.27 -6.91
C PHE A 93 5.58 16.52 -7.87
N PRO A 94 6.89 16.48 -7.56
CA PRO A 94 7.87 15.79 -8.39
C PRO A 94 8.07 14.32 -7.98
N PHE A 95 8.33 13.48 -8.97
CA PHE A 95 9.03 12.21 -8.81
C PHE A 95 10.48 12.38 -9.26
N ARG A 96 11.38 11.60 -8.67
CA ARG A 96 12.80 11.66 -8.91
C ARG A 96 13.39 10.28 -9.15
N TYR A 97 14.29 10.23 -10.12
CA TYR A 97 15.00 9.02 -10.48
C TYR A 97 16.50 9.27 -10.63
N TYR A 98 17.31 8.36 -10.11
CA TYR A 98 18.77 8.46 -10.12
C TYR A 98 19.35 7.46 -11.13
N PRO A 99 19.39 7.78 -12.44
CA PRO A 99 20.08 6.90 -13.39
C PRO A 99 21.59 6.85 -13.08
N ASN A 100 22.19 8.00 -12.80
CA ASN A 100 23.57 8.20 -12.38
C ASN A 100 23.61 9.21 -11.22
N ASP A 101 24.70 9.25 -10.44
CA ASP A 101 24.95 10.28 -9.43
C ASP A 101 26.37 10.86 -9.61
N PRO A 102 26.52 12.13 -10.03
CA PRO A 102 27.81 12.72 -10.31
C PRO A 102 28.53 13.20 -9.04
N TRP A 103 27.82 13.26 -7.90
CA TRP A 103 28.36 13.73 -6.62
C TRP A 103 28.90 12.60 -5.76
N PHE A 104 28.48 11.37 -6.04
CA PHE A 104 28.99 10.16 -5.40
C PHE A 104 29.70 9.29 -6.43
N TRP A 105 30.46 8.30 -5.96
CA TRP A 105 31.22 7.40 -6.83
C TRP A 105 30.34 6.33 -7.53
N GLN A 106 29.02 6.39 -7.35
CA GLN A 106 28.07 5.35 -7.72
C GLN A 106 27.16 5.82 -8.84
N ASN A 107 26.88 4.94 -9.80
CA ASN A 107 25.87 5.12 -10.83
C ASN A 107 24.72 4.14 -10.57
N PRO A 108 23.60 4.57 -9.96
CA PRO A 108 22.64 3.63 -9.40
C PRO A 108 22.05 2.65 -10.41
N TRP A 109 21.80 3.03 -11.67
CA TRP A 109 21.34 2.09 -12.71
C TRP A 109 22.23 0.85 -12.85
N TRP A 110 23.55 1.06 -12.82
CA TRP A 110 24.52 -0.01 -12.99
C TRP A 110 24.86 -0.68 -11.66
N ASP A 111 25.13 0.11 -10.63
CA ASP A 111 25.80 -0.34 -9.42
C ASP A 111 24.83 -0.84 -8.34
N LEU A 112 23.60 -0.32 -8.32
CA LEU A 112 22.63 -0.58 -7.26
C LEU A 112 21.37 -1.29 -7.78
N TYR A 113 20.81 -0.77 -8.88
CA TYR A 113 19.62 -1.29 -9.51
C TYR A 113 19.88 -2.57 -10.30
N GLN A 114 21.12 -2.88 -10.68
CA GLN A 114 21.43 -4.05 -11.51
C GLN A 114 20.64 -4.04 -12.84
N ARG A 115 20.39 -2.84 -13.38
CA ARG A 115 19.59 -2.61 -14.58
C ARG A 115 18.13 -3.08 -14.45
N GLU A 116 17.61 -3.01 -13.24
CA GLU A 116 16.22 -3.35 -12.92
C GLU A 116 15.38 -2.08 -12.65
N PRO A 117 14.12 -2.03 -13.12
CA PRO A 117 13.28 -0.83 -13.05
C PRO A 117 12.44 -0.71 -11.77
N PHE A 118 12.75 -1.44 -10.70
CA PHE A 118 11.94 -1.44 -9.48
C PHE A 118 11.81 -0.04 -8.85
N ASP A 119 12.87 0.78 -8.93
CA ASP A 119 12.94 2.15 -8.39
C ASP A 119 12.22 3.17 -9.28
N ILE A 120 11.60 2.69 -10.36
CA ILE A 120 10.67 3.43 -11.21
C ILE A 120 9.25 2.99 -10.90
N TYR A 121 8.98 1.69 -11.04
CA TYR A 121 7.61 1.18 -10.95
C TYR A 121 7.05 1.20 -9.52
N CYS A 122 7.88 1.00 -8.49
CA CYS A 122 7.38 1.05 -7.11
C CYS A 122 7.00 2.49 -6.71
N PRO A 123 7.87 3.51 -6.83
CA PRO A 123 7.49 4.88 -6.47
C PRO A 123 6.38 5.47 -7.36
N LEU A 124 6.41 5.22 -8.67
CA LEU A 124 5.36 5.71 -9.59
C LEU A 124 4.04 4.92 -9.50
N SER A 125 3.99 3.86 -8.69
CA SER A 125 2.72 3.28 -8.25
C SER A 125 1.99 4.15 -7.22
N THR A 126 2.62 5.22 -6.74
CA THR A 126 2.04 6.11 -5.72
C THR A 126 1.02 7.06 -6.33
N GLY A 127 -0.15 7.19 -5.67
CA GLY A 127 -1.15 8.21 -5.99
C GLY A 127 -1.56 9.03 -4.77
N ARG A 128 -1.82 10.33 -4.95
CA ARG A 128 -2.42 11.19 -3.93
C ARG A 128 -3.91 11.35 -4.22
N LEU A 129 -4.77 10.98 -3.29
CA LEU A 129 -6.20 11.31 -3.36
C LEU A 129 -6.44 12.69 -2.77
N ASN A 130 -7.04 13.60 -3.56
CA ASN A 130 -7.37 14.95 -3.11
C ASN A 130 -8.82 15.07 -2.60
N GLY A 131 -9.16 16.20 -1.98
CA GLY A 131 -10.52 16.48 -1.48
C GLY A 131 -11.64 16.44 -2.53
N ARG A 132 -11.32 16.44 -3.84
CA ARG A 132 -12.30 16.31 -4.93
C ARG A 132 -12.52 14.85 -5.37
N GLY A 133 -11.98 13.88 -4.63
CA GLY A 133 -12.07 12.47 -4.97
C GLY A 133 -11.22 12.06 -6.18
N GLN A 134 -10.19 12.85 -6.55
CA GLN A 134 -9.35 12.61 -7.73
C GLN A 134 -7.95 12.14 -7.33
N ILE A 135 -7.41 11.18 -8.09
CA ILE A 135 -6.00 10.79 -7.99
C ILE A 135 -5.13 11.80 -8.73
N GLU A 136 -4.13 12.31 -8.02
CA GLU A 136 -3.05 13.14 -8.52
C GLU A 136 -1.76 12.31 -8.60
N ASN A 137 -1.06 12.46 -9.71
CA ASN A 137 0.19 11.78 -10.07
C ASN A 137 1.29 12.83 -10.24
N PRO A 138 2.59 12.45 -10.12
CA PRO A 138 3.66 13.42 -10.26
C PRO A 138 3.66 14.06 -11.65
N GLN A 139 3.67 15.39 -11.68
CA GLN A 139 3.64 16.17 -12.92
C GLN A 139 5.05 16.49 -13.45
N VAL A 140 6.08 16.23 -12.62
CA VAL A 140 7.49 16.47 -12.94
C VAL A 140 8.27 15.19 -12.66
N VAL A 141 9.12 14.78 -13.62
CA VAL A 141 10.08 13.68 -13.45
C VAL A 141 11.48 14.26 -13.48
N GLU A 142 12.15 14.25 -12.33
CA GLU A 142 13.49 14.75 -12.12
C GLU A 142 14.52 13.64 -12.29
N PHE A 143 15.32 13.72 -13.36
CA PHE A 143 16.50 12.89 -13.50
C PHE A 143 17.68 13.58 -12.83
N LEU A 144 18.39 12.86 -11.96
CA LEU A 144 19.48 13.48 -11.21
C LEU A 144 20.58 14.04 -12.11
N THR A 145 21.09 13.21 -13.01
CA THR A 145 21.94 13.66 -14.10
C THR A 145 22.03 12.63 -15.23
N ILE A 146 22.52 13.07 -16.38
CA ILE A 146 22.81 12.22 -17.55
C ILE A 146 24.25 11.70 -17.58
N ASP A 147 25.18 12.32 -16.86
CA ASP A 147 26.59 11.95 -16.80
C ASP A 147 26.93 11.06 -15.61
N THR A 148 27.96 10.23 -15.75
CA THR A 148 28.45 9.39 -14.64
C THR A 148 29.24 10.21 -13.62
N GLU A 149 29.73 9.55 -12.56
CA GLU A 149 30.66 10.13 -11.58
C GLU A 149 31.95 10.70 -12.21
N LYS A 150 32.25 10.33 -13.46
CA LYS A 150 33.41 10.80 -14.23
C LYS A 150 33.07 11.86 -15.28
N GLY A 151 31.81 12.23 -15.41
CA GLY A 151 31.34 13.13 -16.48
C GLY A 151 31.13 12.43 -17.83
N ASP A 152 31.09 11.09 -17.86
CA ASP A 152 30.87 10.34 -19.10
C ASP A 152 29.38 10.31 -19.46
N LEU A 153 29.06 10.51 -20.74
CA LEU A 153 27.69 10.41 -21.26
C LEU A 153 27.49 9.05 -21.93
N ASP A 154 26.96 8.08 -21.18
CA ASP A 154 26.65 6.74 -21.70
C ASP A 154 25.20 6.66 -22.22
N GLU A 155 25.04 6.64 -23.54
CA GLU A 155 23.73 6.57 -24.20
C GLU A 155 22.91 5.33 -23.80
N ARG A 156 23.56 4.24 -23.39
CA ARG A 156 22.88 3.00 -23.01
C ARG A 156 21.97 3.19 -21.81
N CYS A 157 22.39 4.04 -20.86
CA CYS A 157 21.58 4.33 -19.68
C CYS A 157 20.22 4.92 -20.09
N ALA A 158 20.22 5.91 -20.99
CA ALA A 158 18.98 6.51 -21.49
C ALA A 158 18.13 5.51 -22.29
N LEU A 159 18.75 4.71 -23.16
CA LEU A 159 18.05 3.71 -23.98
C LEU A 159 17.38 2.60 -23.15
N GLU A 160 17.93 2.29 -21.97
CA GLU A 160 17.38 1.29 -21.06
C GLU A 160 16.34 1.89 -20.10
N VAL A 161 16.58 3.08 -19.56
CA VAL A 161 15.73 3.71 -18.53
C VAL A 161 14.46 4.35 -19.12
N ILE A 162 14.58 5.09 -20.23
CA ILE A 162 13.46 5.90 -20.75
C ILE A 162 12.21 5.07 -21.08
N PRO A 163 12.31 3.86 -21.68
CA PRO A 163 11.13 3.02 -21.90
C PRO A 163 10.37 2.67 -20.61
N HIS A 164 11.09 2.46 -19.50
CA HIS A 164 10.49 2.17 -18.20
C HIS A 164 9.76 3.38 -17.61
N ILE A 165 10.38 4.56 -17.68
CA ILE A 165 9.74 5.82 -17.25
C ILE A 165 8.47 6.10 -18.06
N ARG A 166 8.53 5.96 -19.40
CA ARG A 166 7.38 6.16 -20.28
C ARG A 166 6.24 5.22 -19.94
N ARG A 167 6.54 3.93 -19.78
CA ARG A 167 5.54 2.94 -19.38
C ARG A 167 4.90 3.29 -18.04
N ALA A 168 5.69 3.61 -17.03
CA ALA A 168 5.16 3.97 -15.71
C ALA A 168 4.27 5.22 -15.73
N ILE A 169 4.55 6.20 -16.60
CA ILE A 169 3.70 7.38 -16.81
C ILE A 169 2.38 6.99 -17.51
N ASP A 170 2.44 6.15 -18.54
CA ASP A 170 1.25 5.67 -19.24
C ASP A 170 0.35 4.84 -18.31
N ASP A 171 0.96 4.13 -17.36
CA ASP A 171 0.35 3.22 -16.39
C ASP A 171 0.05 3.89 -15.02
N PHE A 172 0.06 5.23 -14.95
CA PHE A 172 -0.21 5.94 -13.70
C PHE A 172 -1.55 5.53 -13.06
N PRO A 173 -1.63 5.46 -11.72
CA PRO A 173 -2.88 5.16 -11.06
C PRO A 173 -3.94 6.22 -11.39
N ASP A 174 -5.17 5.78 -11.67
CA ASP A 174 -6.33 6.65 -11.92
C ASP A 174 -7.45 6.48 -10.89
N ARG A 175 -7.29 5.53 -9.96
CA ARG A 175 -8.14 5.31 -8.79
C ARG A 175 -7.26 4.91 -7.60
N THR A 176 -7.84 4.93 -6.40
CA THR A 176 -7.18 4.45 -5.19
C THR A 176 -6.67 3.02 -5.37
N GLY A 177 -5.45 2.76 -4.91
CA GLY A 177 -4.91 1.42 -4.79
C GLY A 177 -5.65 0.59 -3.75
N LEU A 178 -5.16 -0.63 -3.52
CA LEU A 178 -5.77 -1.54 -2.54
C LEU A 178 -5.81 -0.94 -1.12
N LEU A 179 -4.78 -0.18 -0.76
CA LEU A 179 -4.70 0.52 0.52
C LEU A 179 -4.50 2.03 0.30
N THR A 180 -5.29 2.82 1.02
CA THR A 180 -5.16 4.28 1.06
C THR A 180 -4.78 4.72 2.46
N TRP A 181 -3.59 5.32 2.59
CA TRP A 181 -3.11 5.88 3.85
C TRP A 181 -3.83 7.18 4.16
N VAL A 182 -4.76 7.16 5.12
CA VAL A 182 -5.33 8.38 5.70
C VAL A 182 -4.30 8.95 6.67
N TYR A 183 -3.57 9.97 6.21
CA TYR A 183 -2.39 10.51 6.86
C TYR A 183 -2.71 11.76 7.69
N PRO A 184 -2.47 11.73 9.02
CA PRO A 184 -2.80 12.81 9.95
C PRO A 184 -1.75 13.94 9.93
N PHE A 185 -1.61 14.61 8.78
CA PHE A 185 -0.57 15.60 8.54
C PHE A 185 -0.67 16.78 9.52
N ALA A 186 -1.86 17.41 9.62
CA ALA A 186 -2.08 18.56 10.49
C ALA A 186 -2.07 18.15 11.98
N GLU A 187 -2.67 17.01 12.30
CA GLU A 187 -2.78 16.51 13.67
C GLU A 187 -1.43 16.14 14.26
N TYR A 188 -0.48 15.63 13.47
CA TYR A 188 0.89 15.43 13.92
C TYR A 188 1.55 16.73 14.33
N HIS A 189 1.41 17.80 13.54
CA HIS A 189 2.00 19.11 13.86
C HIS A 189 1.30 19.77 15.06
N GLN A 190 -0.03 19.64 15.15
CA GLN A 190 -0.78 20.07 16.33
C GLN A 190 -0.32 19.31 17.58
N LEU A 191 -0.16 18.00 17.49
CA LEU A 191 0.34 17.17 18.60
C LEU A 191 1.73 17.63 19.05
N ALA A 192 2.63 17.93 18.11
CA ALA A 192 3.97 18.44 18.42
C ALA A 192 3.94 19.77 19.20
N ALA A 193 2.99 20.66 18.87
CA ALA A 193 2.82 21.93 19.55
C ALA A 193 2.14 21.79 20.93
N ASP A 194 1.06 21.02 21.00
CA ASP A 194 0.20 20.92 22.19
C ASP A 194 0.74 19.91 23.23
N ARG A 195 1.34 18.82 22.75
CA ARG A 195 1.76 17.65 23.55
C ARG A 195 3.10 17.08 23.05
N PRO A 196 4.21 17.86 23.10
CA PRO A 196 5.51 17.45 22.57
C PRO A 196 6.09 16.17 23.21
N GLU A 197 5.64 15.80 24.41
CA GLU A 197 5.96 14.52 25.04
C GLU A 197 5.43 13.31 24.29
N ARG A 198 4.44 13.50 23.41
CA ARG A 198 3.81 12.47 22.57
C ARG A 198 4.32 12.44 21.12
N LEU A 199 5.48 13.04 20.85
CA LEU A 199 6.17 12.89 19.57
C LEU A 199 6.59 11.44 19.26
N ASP A 200 6.46 10.52 20.22
CA ASP A 200 6.59 9.09 20.00
C ASP A 200 5.49 8.53 19.06
N LEU A 201 4.29 9.12 19.04
CA LEU A 201 3.19 8.72 18.16
C LEU A 201 3.51 8.91 16.66
N PRO A 202 3.81 10.13 16.15
CA PRO A 202 4.15 10.32 14.75
C PRO A 202 5.41 9.57 14.34
N TYR A 203 6.39 9.48 15.25
CA TYR A 203 7.60 8.70 15.04
C TYR A 203 7.28 7.22 14.81
N PHE A 204 6.57 6.59 15.76
CA PHE A 204 6.18 5.19 15.66
C PHE A 204 5.32 4.96 14.41
N GLY A 205 4.36 5.84 14.15
CA GLY A 205 3.37 5.61 13.11
C GLY A 205 3.98 5.53 11.72
N ASP A 206 4.92 6.41 11.41
CA ASP A 206 5.62 6.41 10.12
C ASP A 206 6.60 5.24 10.02
N TRP A 207 7.34 4.93 11.09
CA TRP A 207 8.23 3.77 11.12
C TRP A 207 7.48 2.44 10.98
N PHE A 208 6.28 2.32 11.57
CA PHE A 208 5.44 1.15 11.46
C PHE A 208 4.89 0.96 10.04
N ALA A 209 4.41 2.05 9.41
CA ALA A 209 4.01 2.04 8.00
C ALA A 209 5.17 1.62 7.09
N ARG A 210 6.37 2.16 7.33
CA ARG A 210 7.60 1.79 6.59
C ARG A 210 7.90 0.31 6.74
N SER A 211 7.85 -0.22 7.96
CA SER A 211 8.12 -1.65 8.19
C SER A 211 7.04 -2.53 7.56
N GLY A 212 5.80 -2.05 7.48
CA GLY A 212 4.71 -2.71 6.76
C GLY A 212 5.00 -2.83 5.27
N ILE A 213 5.36 -1.73 4.61
CA ILE A 213 5.71 -1.72 3.18
C ILE A 213 6.90 -2.66 2.90
N ASN A 214 7.96 -2.59 3.71
CA ASN A 214 9.10 -3.51 3.59
C ASN A 214 8.73 -4.97 3.91
N ALA A 215 7.65 -5.21 4.63
CA ALA A 215 7.07 -6.53 4.84
C ALA A 215 6.09 -6.95 3.73
N GLY A 216 5.97 -6.17 2.66
CA GLY A 216 5.14 -6.44 1.48
C GLY A 216 3.71 -5.92 1.57
N LEU A 217 3.40 -5.01 2.49
CA LEU A 217 2.11 -4.33 2.54
C LEU A 217 1.92 -3.46 1.28
N PRO A 218 0.84 -3.65 0.50
CA PRO A 218 0.62 -2.93 -0.76
C PRO A 218 0.04 -1.52 -0.54
N LEU A 219 0.72 -0.72 0.26
CA LEU A 219 0.37 0.66 0.57
C LEU A 219 1.05 1.62 -0.40
N ASN A 220 0.26 2.30 -1.22
CA ASN A 220 0.74 3.22 -2.26
C ASN A 220 -0.21 4.38 -2.56
N THR A 221 -1.35 4.50 -1.88
CA THR A 221 -2.20 5.69 -2.03
C THR A 221 -2.17 6.48 -0.74
N VAL A 222 -2.19 7.81 -0.80
CA VAL A 222 -2.26 8.68 0.38
C VAL A 222 -3.39 9.69 0.25
N LEU A 223 -4.06 9.95 1.35
CA LEU A 223 -5.12 10.93 1.53
C LEU A 223 -4.85 11.67 2.84
N SER A 224 -4.86 13.00 2.85
CA SER A 224 -4.72 13.72 4.11
C SER A 224 -6.03 13.67 4.92
N THR A 225 -5.92 13.62 6.24
CA THR A 225 -7.05 13.86 7.17
C THR A 225 -7.77 15.18 6.92
N ASP A 226 -7.10 16.19 6.37
CA ASP A 226 -7.73 17.46 5.97
C ASP A 226 -8.73 17.30 4.82
N ASP A 227 -8.40 16.44 3.84
CA ASP A 227 -9.21 16.19 2.65
C ASP A 227 -10.23 15.06 2.87
N PHE A 228 -9.99 14.19 3.86
CA PHE A 228 -10.77 12.97 4.08
C PHE A 228 -12.27 13.19 4.39
N PRO A 229 -12.67 14.09 5.31
CA PRO A 229 -14.09 14.37 5.55
C PRO A 229 -14.85 14.78 4.29
N GLU A 230 -14.24 15.62 3.45
CA GLU A 230 -14.83 16.07 2.19
C GLU A 230 -15.04 14.91 1.21
N VAL A 231 -14.05 14.02 1.09
CA VAL A 231 -14.17 12.81 0.25
C VAL A 231 -15.28 11.90 0.76
N VAL A 232 -15.37 11.65 2.07
CA VAL A 232 -16.43 10.79 2.64
C VAL A 232 -17.82 11.40 2.41
N ALA A 233 -17.95 12.71 2.53
CA ALA A 233 -19.23 13.40 2.39
C ALA A 233 -19.70 13.48 0.92
N ASN A 234 -18.79 13.80 0.01
CA ASN A 234 -19.14 14.23 -1.35
C ASN A 234 -18.64 13.30 -2.45
N HIS A 235 -17.67 12.44 -2.17
CA HIS A 235 -17.03 11.52 -3.14
C HIS A 235 -16.81 10.11 -2.57
N PRO A 236 -17.79 9.48 -1.88
CA PRO A 236 -17.59 8.18 -1.23
C PRO A 236 -17.22 7.06 -2.23
N GLU A 237 -17.58 7.20 -3.50
CA GLU A 237 -17.20 6.28 -4.58
C GLU A 237 -15.69 6.19 -4.79
N ALA A 238 -14.94 7.26 -4.48
CA ALA A 238 -13.49 7.27 -4.58
C ALA A 238 -12.82 6.33 -3.55
N LEU A 239 -13.56 5.88 -2.54
CA LEU A 239 -13.08 5.00 -1.46
C LEU A 239 -13.69 3.59 -1.51
N ALA A 240 -14.54 3.27 -2.50
CA ALA A 240 -15.35 2.05 -2.48
C ALA A 240 -14.51 0.75 -2.49
N ASP A 241 -13.42 0.72 -3.28
CA ASP A 241 -12.62 -0.49 -3.49
C ASP A 241 -11.34 -0.55 -2.64
N THR A 242 -11.05 0.50 -1.87
CA THR A 242 -9.85 0.59 -1.04
C THR A 242 -10.12 0.14 0.39
N ILE A 243 -9.05 -0.18 1.12
CA ILE A 243 -9.08 -0.32 2.58
C ILE A 243 -8.31 0.90 3.13
N LEU A 244 -8.96 1.66 4.01
CA LEU A 244 -8.29 2.79 4.67
C LEU A 244 -7.24 2.24 5.64
N PHE A 245 -6.01 2.68 5.50
CA PHE A 245 -4.93 2.41 6.44
C PHE A 245 -4.63 3.70 7.22
N SER A 246 -4.60 3.68 8.54
CA SER A 246 -4.40 4.91 9.32
C SER A 246 -3.92 4.61 10.74
N PRO A 247 -3.16 5.49 11.40
CA PRO A 247 -3.05 5.39 12.85
C PRO A 247 -4.44 5.57 13.47
N VAL A 248 -4.65 5.01 14.67
CA VAL A 248 -5.88 5.27 15.42
C VAL A 248 -6.02 6.77 15.72
N PRO A 249 -7.25 7.34 15.66
CA PRO A 249 -7.45 8.74 16.01
C PRO A 249 -6.97 9.10 17.42
N PHE A 250 -5.95 9.95 17.51
CA PHE A 250 -5.33 10.42 18.76
C PHE A 250 -5.68 11.87 19.12
N LEU A 251 -6.42 12.55 18.24
CA LEU A 251 -7.09 13.84 18.44
C LEU A 251 -8.51 13.69 17.92
N ALA A 252 -9.50 14.11 18.71
CA ALA A 252 -10.89 14.16 18.26
C ALA A 252 -11.06 15.29 17.24
N GLY A 253 -11.92 15.08 16.25
CA GLY A 253 -12.22 16.06 15.19
C GLY A 253 -12.95 15.42 14.02
N ASP A 254 -13.18 16.21 12.98
CA ASP A 254 -14.03 15.86 11.83
C ASP A 254 -13.59 14.56 11.13
N TRP A 255 -12.29 14.26 11.11
CA TRP A 255 -11.79 13.04 10.47
C TRP A 255 -12.08 11.76 11.28
N GLU A 256 -12.19 11.85 12.63
CA GLU A 256 -12.63 10.73 13.47
C GLU A 256 -14.09 10.39 13.15
N GLU A 257 -14.93 11.42 13.03
CA GLU A 257 -16.33 11.28 12.66
C GLU A 257 -16.48 10.70 11.23
N ALA A 258 -15.68 11.20 10.28
CA ALA A 258 -15.66 10.70 8.91
C ALA A 258 -15.20 9.23 8.82
N LEU A 259 -14.24 8.81 9.65
CA LEU A 259 -13.79 7.41 9.72
C LEU A 259 -14.91 6.50 10.20
N ILE A 260 -15.61 6.89 11.27
CA ILE A 260 -16.74 6.14 11.81
C ILE A 260 -17.87 6.08 10.77
N GLN A 261 -18.19 7.20 10.12
CA GLN A 261 -19.19 7.26 9.06
C GLN A 261 -18.84 6.33 7.89
N HIS A 262 -17.58 6.34 7.44
CA HIS A 262 -17.10 5.47 6.37
C HIS A 262 -17.33 4.00 6.73
N ILE A 263 -16.90 3.56 7.93
CA ILE A 263 -17.09 2.18 8.39
C ILE A 263 -18.57 1.82 8.49
N HIS A 264 -19.40 2.68 9.08
CA HIS A 264 -20.85 2.44 9.21
C HIS A 264 -21.58 2.37 7.87
N SER A 265 -21.00 2.94 6.81
CA SER A 265 -21.56 2.97 5.45
C SER A 265 -21.04 1.83 4.55
N GLY A 266 -20.44 0.79 5.12
CA GLY A 266 -19.88 -0.34 4.36
C GLY A 266 -18.37 -0.28 4.14
N GLY A 267 -17.71 0.78 4.58
CA GLY A 267 -16.28 0.99 4.41
C GLY A 267 -15.40 0.06 5.24
N ARG A 268 -14.13 -0.07 4.83
CA ARG A 268 -13.15 -0.95 5.47
C ARG A 268 -11.95 -0.14 5.94
N ALA A 269 -11.55 -0.34 7.19
CA ALA A 269 -10.38 0.32 7.76
C ALA A 269 -9.46 -0.66 8.50
N LEU A 270 -8.16 -0.49 8.35
CA LEU A 270 -7.10 -1.13 9.12
C LEU A 270 -6.36 -0.04 9.91
N LEU A 271 -6.64 0.02 11.20
CA LEU A 271 -6.06 0.99 12.12
C LEU A 271 -4.81 0.44 12.82
N TYR A 272 -3.88 1.30 13.18
CA TYR A 272 -2.70 0.89 13.95
C TYR A 272 -2.31 1.84 15.07
N GLY A 273 -1.61 1.31 16.07
CA GLY A 273 -1.03 2.10 17.18
C GLY A 273 -1.77 2.00 18.51
N PRO A 274 -1.25 2.68 19.54
CA PRO A 274 -1.75 2.59 20.92
C PRO A 274 -3.14 3.21 21.07
N LEU A 275 -3.97 2.65 21.96
CA LEU A 275 -5.30 3.20 22.23
C LEU A 275 -5.35 4.25 23.35
N ASP A 276 -4.25 4.46 24.09
CA ASP A 276 -4.20 5.42 25.20
C ASP A 276 -4.57 6.88 24.84
N PRO A 277 -4.25 7.43 23.65
CA PRO A 277 -4.62 8.78 23.30
C PRO A 277 -6.00 8.87 22.62
N THR A 278 -6.68 7.74 22.41
CA THR A 278 -7.89 7.65 21.58
C THR A 278 -9.17 7.93 22.37
N SER A 279 -10.17 8.46 21.68
CA SER A 279 -11.48 8.73 22.28
C SER A 279 -12.16 7.45 22.76
N PRO A 280 -13.07 7.51 23.76
CA PRO A 280 -13.89 6.36 24.13
C PRO A 280 -14.72 5.79 22.98
N ILE A 281 -15.07 6.62 21.99
CA ILE A 281 -15.87 6.22 20.82
C ILE A 281 -15.08 5.26 19.94
N VAL A 282 -13.81 5.59 19.62
CA VAL A 282 -12.92 4.69 18.86
C VAL A 282 -12.65 3.39 19.61
N ARG A 283 -12.47 3.46 20.93
CA ARG A 283 -12.33 2.27 21.78
C ARG A 283 -13.56 1.35 21.74
N GLN A 284 -14.76 1.93 21.81
CA GLN A 284 -16.02 1.17 21.64
C GLN A 284 -16.19 0.62 20.22
N LEU A 285 -15.79 1.38 19.20
CA LEU A 285 -15.79 0.93 17.80
C LEU A 285 -14.94 -0.35 17.64
N LEU A 286 -13.81 -0.43 18.34
CA LEU A 286 -12.89 -1.57 18.31
C LEU A 286 -13.19 -2.67 19.35
N ASN A 287 -14.16 -2.46 20.25
CA ASN A 287 -14.40 -3.33 21.41
C ASN A 287 -13.16 -3.50 22.31
N LEU A 288 -12.39 -2.41 22.51
CA LEU A 288 -11.14 -2.42 23.28
C LEU A 288 -11.09 -1.35 24.37
N GLU A 289 -10.56 -1.72 25.52
CA GLU A 289 -10.14 -0.82 26.59
C GLU A 289 -8.65 -0.99 26.92
N THR A 290 -8.13 -0.12 27.77
CA THR A 290 -6.71 -0.09 28.15
C THR A 290 -6.53 -0.44 29.62
N GLY A 291 -5.74 -1.47 29.91
CA GLY A 291 -5.32 -1.86 31.26
C GLY A 291 -3.82 -1.67 31.51
N GLU A 292 -3.28 -2.39 32.49
CA GLU A 292 -1.83 -2.40 32.75
C GLU A 292 -1.06 -2.92 31.52
N GLY A 293 0.08 -2.30 31.20
CA GLY A 293 0.84 -2.62 30.00
C GLY A 293 1.85 -3.77 30.16
N ILE A 294 2.13 -4.47 29.07
CA ILE A 294 3.28 -5.39 28.95
C ILE A 294 4.30 -4.86 27.92
N GLU A 295 5.58 -5.11 28.16
CA GLU A 295 6.69 -4.72 27.29
C GLU A 295 7.91 -5.63 27.45
N GLY A 296 8.89 -5.52 26.55
CA GLY A 296 10.08 -6.37 26.49
C GLY A 296 9.85 -7.64 25.67
N GLU A 297 10.42 -8.76 26.12
CA GLU A 297 10.23 -10.05 25.47
C GLU A 297 8.85 -10.63 25.81
N CYS A 298 8.12 -11.08 24.79
CA CYS A 298 6.77 -11.63 24.90
C CYS A 298 6.64 -12.90 24.05
N SER A 299 5.60 -13.68 24.33
CA SER A 299 5.16 -14.76 23.44
C SER A 299 3.99 -14.28 22.58
N LEU A 300 4.09 -14.47 21.27
CA LEU A 300 3.01 -14.19 20.32
C LEU A 300 2.14 -15.44 20.12
N HIS A 301 0.84 -15.31 20.35
CA HIS A 301 -0.15 -16.24 19.84
C HIS A 301 -0.80 -15.61 18.60
N LEU A 302 -0.83 -16.35 17.48
CA LEU A 302 -1.31 -15.87 16.18
C LEU A 302 -2.32 -16.86 15.59
N ASP A 303 -3.54 -16.40 15.34
CA ASP A 303 -4.61 -17.11 14.63
C ASP A 303 -4.70 -16.65 13.16
N LEU A 304 -3.55 -16.52 12.52
CA LEU A 304 -3.38 -16.23 11.10
C LEU A 304 -2.26 -17.13 10.56
N GLU A 305 -2.36 -17.52 9.30
CA GLU A 305 -1.31 -18.29 8.64
C GLU A 305 -0.11 -17.37 8.33
N PRO A 306 1.06 -17.60 8.95
CA PRO A 306 2.25 -16.82 8.66
C PRO A 306 2.88 -17.26 7.33
N ASP A 307 3.72 -16.39 6.76
CA ASP A 307 4.50 -16.72 5.57
C ASP A 307 5.32 -18.03 5.76
N PRO A 308 5.26 -18.98 4.81
CA PRO A 308 6.05 -20.20 4.87
C PRO A 308 7.56 -19.92 4.77
N LEU A 309 8.34 -20.61 5.61
CA LEU A 309 9.81 -20.55 5.61
C LEU A 309 10.40 -21.93 5.29
N VAL A 310 10.77 -22.16 4.03
CA VAL A 310 11.03 -23.49 3.46
C VAL A 310 12.17 -24.25 4.14
N ARG A 311 13.26 -23.56 4.51
CA ARG A 311 14.49 -24.16 5.05
C ARG A 311 14.75 -23.77 6.51
N TRP A 312 13.72 -23.34 7.22
CA TRP A 312 13.85 -22.90 8.61
C TRP A 312 12.87 -23.63 9.52
N GLN A 313 13.40 -24.19 10.61
CA GLN A 313 12.64 -24.94 11.62
C GLN A 313 12.80 -24.33 13.02
N GLY A 314 13.33 -23.11 13.11
CA GLY A 314 13.49 -22.41 14.38
C GLY A 314 12.16 -21.89 14.92
N ASN A 315 12.24 -21.18 16.04
CA ASN A 315 11.13 -20.37 16.57
C ASN A 315 11.52 -18.90 16.50
N ARG A 316 10.52 -18.03 16.31
CA ARG A 316 10.72 -16.59 16.36
C ARG A 316 10.34 -16.06 17.74
N THR A 317 11.18 -15.23 18.34
CA THR A 317 10.84 -14.50 19.57
C THR A 317 10.08 -13.22 19.22
N PHE A 318 9.28 -12.71 20.15
CA PHE A 318 8.59 -11.44 19.99
C PHE A 318 9.15 -10.42 20.98
N LYS A 319 9.34 -9.19 20.52
CA LYS A 319 9.86 -8.10 21.34
C LYS A 319 9.05 -6.83 21.12
N HIS A 320 8.66 -6.17 22.20
CA HIS A 320 7.94 -4.90 22.20
C HIS A 320 8.68 -3.88 23.07
N GLU A 321 9.27 -2.86 22.46
CA GLU A 321 9.94 -1.77 23.20
C GLU A 321 9.03 -0.54 23.23
N SER A 322 8.50 -0.20 24.40
CA SER A 322 7.53 0.89 24.55
C SER A 322 8.07 2.22 24.06
N ILE A 323 9.36 2.48 24.29
CA ILE A 323 10.01 3.74 23.91
C ILE A 323 10.00 3.95 22.39
N LEU A 324 10.04 2.91 21.56
CA LEU A 324 9.97 3.04 20.11
C LEU A 324 8.56 2.78 19.56
N SER A 325 7.69 2.16 20.37
CA SER A 325 6.36 1.68 19.98
C SER A 325 5.21 2.54 20.53
N ALA A 326 5.52 3.78 20.92
CA ALA A 326 4.60 4.75 21.51
C ALA A 326 3.82 4.23 22.74
N GLY A 327 4.53 3.62 23.68
CA GLY A 327 3.99 3.06 24.92
C GLY A 327 3.92 1.53 24.92
N PRO A 328 3.53 0.91 26.05
CA PRO A 328 3.40 -0.54 26.18
C PRO A 328 2.15 -1.10 25.48
N VAL A 329 1.98 -2.42 25.46
CA VAL A 329 0.75 -3.08 24.99
C VAL A 329 -0.22 -3.19 26.16
N CYS A 330 -1.36 -2.52 26.06
CA CYS A 330 -2.32 -2.35 27.16
C CYS A 330 -3.70 -2.92 26.87
N GLU A 331 -3.96 -3.35 25.64
CA GLU A 331 -5.30 -3.51 25.12
C GLU A 331 -5.98 -4.80 25.60
N GLN A 332 -7.23 -4.68 26.02
CA GLN A 332 -8.11 -5.75 26.51
C GLN A 332 -9.50 -5.59 25.87
N LEU A 333 -10.25 -6.70 25.74
CA LEU A 333 -11.61 -6.63 25.21
C LEU A 333 -12.56 -5.99 26.23
N ILE A 334 -13.41 -5.06 25.78
CA ILE A 334 -14.52 -4.53 26.60
C ILE A 334 -15.54 -5.64 26.84
N ASP A 335 -15.97 -6.31 25.76
CA ASP A 335 -16.86 -7.47 25.81
C ASP A 335 -16.21 -8.67 25.13
N SER A 336 -15.77 -9.64 25.93
CA SER A 336 -15.18 -10.89 25.45
C SER A 336 -16.18 -11.85 24.81
N ALA A 337 -17.49 -11.59 24.96
CA ALA A 337 -18.56 -12.38 24.38
C ALA A 337 -19.12 -11.77 23.09
N ASP A 338 -18.61 -10.61 22.62
CA ASP A 338 -19.07 -9.97 21.38
C ASP A 338 -18.85 -10.90 20.17
N PRO A 339 -19.92 -11.45 19.54
CA PRO A 339 -19.78 -12.37 18.42
C PRO A 339 -19.25 -11.68 17.14
N HIS A 340 -19.19 -10.34 17.14
CA HIS A 340 -18.74 -9.53 16.02
C HIS A 340 -17.26 -9.19 16.07
N THR A 341 -16.57 -9.52 17.18
CA THR A 341 -15.14 -9.28 17.37
C THR A 341 -14.35 -10.58 17.22
N ARG A 342 -13.36 -10.59 16.33
CA ARG A 342 -12.40 -11.68 16.16
C ARG A 342 -11.00 -11.23 16.50
N VAL A 343 -10.42 -11.81 17.54
CA VAL A 343 -9.01 -11.60 17.92
C VAL A 343 -8.13 -12.52 17.07
N TYR A 344 -7.11 -11.92 16.43
CA TYR A 344 -6.14 -12.65 15.61
C TYR A 344 -4.77 -12.79 16.25
N ALA A 345 -4.40 -11.87 17.15
CA ALA A 345 -3.13 -11.94 17.84
C ALA A 345 -3.24 -11.48 19.29
N THR A 346 -2.55 -12.20 20.18
CA THR A 346 -2.33 -11.78 21.57
C THR A 346 -0.85 -11.89 21.92
N LEU A 347 -0.41 -11.03 22.84
CA LEU A 347 0.91 -11.10 23.45
C LEU A 347 0.78 -11.55 24.89
N ARG A 348 1.67 -12.45 25.31
CA ARG A 348 1.75 -12.96 26.67
C ARG A 348 3.10 -12.67 27.31
N GLN A 349 3.06 -12.23 28.57
CA GLN A 349 4.22 -12.10 29.44
C GLN A 349 3.88 -12.62 30.83
N GLY A 350 4.46 -13.77 31.20
CA GLY A 350 4.07 -14.45 32.45
C GLY A 350 2.61 -14.90 32.42
N ALA A 351 1.82 -14.41 33.38
CA ALA A 351 0.37 -14.68 33.48
C ALA A 351 -0.49 -13.62 32.75
N GLU A 352 0.11 -12.51 32.32
CA GLU A 352 -0.59 -11.42 31.65
C GLU A 352 -0.74 -11.71 30.15
N GLU A 353 -1.93 -11.44 29.60
CA GLU A 353 -2.23 -11.49 28.18
C GLU A 353 -2.83 -10.16 27.74
N ARG A 354 -2.41 -9.64 26.58
CA ARG A 354 -2.96 -8.44 25.95
C ARG A 354 -3.30 -8.69 24.49
N ILE A 355 -4.36 -8.04 24.03
CA ILE A 355 -4.80 -8.10 22.63
C ILE A 355 -3.80 -7.31 21.79
N TYR A 356 -3.38 -7.90 20.67
CA TYR A 356 -2.40 -7.30 19.78
C TYR A 356 -2.97 -7.01 18.39
N ALA A 357 -3.91 -7.83 17.92
CA ALA A 357 -4.64 -7.57 16.68
C ALA A 357 -6.04 -8.19 16.70
N LEU A 358 -7.00 -7.51 16.09
CA LEU A 358 -8.37 -7.99 15.90
C LEU A 358 -9.02 -7.42 14.63
N THR A 359 -10.14 -8.00 14.24
CA THR A 359 -11.13 -7.37 13.35
C THR A 359 -12.49 -7.41 14.01
N ARG A 360 -13.26 -6.34 13.83
CA ARG A 360 -14.67 -6.29 14.21
C ARG A 360 -15.53 -6.01 12.98
N CYS A 361 -16.68 -6.69 12.89
CA CYS A 361 -17.65 -6.51 11.82
C CYS A 361 -19.08 -6.52 12.41
N SER A 362 -19.72 -5.36 12.54
CA SER A 362 -21.10 -5.27 13.03
C SER A 362 -22.12 -5.41 11.90
N PRO A 363 -23.26 -6.10 12.11
CA PRO A 363 -24.37 -6.11 11.16
C PRO A 363 -24.93 -4.72 10.84
N GLU A 364 -24.75 -3.76 11.75
CA GLU A 364 -25.20 -2.38 11.58
C GLU A 364 -24.33 -1.57 10.60
N TRP A 365 -23.17 -2.08 10.20
CA TRP A 365 -22.19 -1.36 9.39
C TRP A 365 -22.32 -1.59 7.89
N GLN A 366 -23.42 -2.17 7.42
CA GLN A 366 -23.69 -2.39 5.98
C GLN A 366 -22.57 -3.16 5.26
N GLY A 367 -21.94 -4.12 5.93
CA GLY A 367 -20.78 -4.88 5.42
C GLY A 367 -19.42 -4.24 5.73
N GLY A 368 -19.41 -3.10 6.40
CA GLY A 368 -18.21 -2.43 6.86
C GLY A 368 -17.50 -3.20 7.97
N ALA A 369 -16.19 -2.96 8.06
CA ALA A 369 -15.32 -3.70 8.95
C ALA A 369 -14.14 -2.84 9.39
N VAL A 370 -13.68 -3.06 10.62
CA VAL A 370 -12.48 -2.41 11.15
C VAL A 370 -11.53 -3.45 11.74
N SER A 371 -10.32 -3.47 11.22
CA SER A 371 -9.18 -4.16 11.82
C SER A 371 -8.36 -3.18 12.64
N TRP A 372 -7.76 -3.68 13.70
CA TRP A 372 -6.78 -2.92 14.48
C TRP A 372 -5.57 -3.80 14.82
N ILE A 373 -4.40 -3.18 14.85
CA ILE A 373 -3.15 -3.78 15.32
C ILE A 373 -2.36 -2.79 16.19
N ARG A 374 -1.90 -3.25 17.36
CA ARG A 374 -1.13 -2.40 18.27
C ARG A 374 0.17 -1.89 17.65
N GLY A 375 0.84 -2.79 16.93
CA GLY A 375 2.14 -2.57 16.29
C GLY A 375 3.31 -2.43 17.28
N SER A 376 4.51 -2.77 16.82
CA SER A 376 5.76 -2.55 17.55
C SER A 376 6.87 -2.25 16.53
N SER A 377 7.86 -1.46 16.93
CA SER A 377 9.05 -1.27 16.09
C SER A 377 9.86 -2.56 15.98
N SER A 378 10.39 -2.83 14.79
CA SER A 378 11.21 -4.01 14.46
C SER A 378 12.71 -3.78 14.59
N PHE A 379 13.13 -2.68 15.22
CA PHE A 379 14.52 -2.25 15.27
C PHE A 379 14.92 -1.69 16.64
N SER A 380 16.22 -1.56 16.85
CA SER A 380 16.83 -0.85 17.96
C SER A 380 17.77 0.25 17.45
N PHE A 381 18.26 1.09 18.35
CA PHE A 381 19.29 2.07 18.01
C PHE A 381 20.68 1.56 18.38
N VAL A 382 21.57 1.52 17.40
CA VAL A 382 23.00 1.28 17.58
C VAL A 382 23.74 2.44 16.93
N ASP A 383 24.63 3.12 17.67
CA ASP A 383 25.36 4.29 17.19
C ASP A 383 24.48 5.39 16.55
N GLN A 384 23.33 5.65 17.19
CA GLN A 384 22.31 6.62 16.73
C GLN A 384 21.67 6.30 15.36
N ARG A 385 21.78 5.06 14.88
CA ARG A 385 21.10 4.60 13.66
C ARG A 385 20.13 3.47 13.97
N PRO A 386 18.98 3.41 13.28
CA PRO A 386 18.09 2.26 13.39
C PRO A 386 18.79 1.02 12.84
N ARG A 387 18.73 -0.07 13.60
CA ARG A 387 19.23 -1.38 13.24
C ARG A 387 18.12 -2.39 13.50
N GLU A 388 17.64 -3.00 12.42
CA GLU A 388 16.64 -4.07 12.49
C GLU A 388 17.07 -5.15 13.47
N TYR A 389 16.09 -5.73 14.15
CA TYR A 389 16.33 -6.89 14.98
C TYR A 389 16.82 -8.08 14.13
N PRO A 390 17.53 -9.03 14.76
CA PRO A 390 17.88 -10.30 14.12
C PRO A 390 16.65 -11.00 13.53
N ALA A 391 16.87 -11.78 12.47
CA ALA A 391 15.80 -12.42 11.71
C ALA A 391 15.00 -13.49 12.49
N ASP A 392 15.51 -13.97 13.62
CA ASP A 392 14.80 -14.84 14.56
C ASP A 392 13.91 -14.07 15.54
N VAL A 393 13.85 -12.74 15.44
CA VAL A 393 12.83 -11.91 16.08
C VAL A 393 11.74 -11.58 15.06
N TRP A 394 10.48 -11.65 15.46
CA TRP A 394 9.37 -11.22 14.63
C TRP A 394 9.53 -9.76 14.18
N ASN A 395 9.33 -9.48 12.90
CA ASN A 395 8.94 -8.16 12.43
C ASN A 395 7.41 -8.05 12.57
N PRO A 396 6.88 -7.30 13.56
CA PRO A 396 5.44 -7.30 13.81
C PRO A 396 4.64 -6.64 12.69
N ALA A 397 5.28 -5.84 11.83
CA ALA A 397 4.61 -5.23 10.69
C ALA A 397 4.21 -6.25 9.60
N GLU A 398 4.77 -7.48 9.61
CA GLU A 398 4.27 -8.58 8.77
C GLU A 398 2.79 -8.89 9.05
N LEU A 399 2.35 -8.74 10.31
CA LEU A 399 0.98 -9.06 10.72
C LEU A 399 -0.05 -8.11 10.11
N VAL A 400 0.35 -6.87 9.76
CA VAL A 400 -0.53 -5.92 9.07
C VAL A 400 -0.97 -6.49 7.71
N ARG A 401 -0.02 -7.07 6.97
CA ARG A 401 -0.33 -7.75 5.69
C ARG A 401 -1.19 -8.98 5.91
N TYR A 402 -0.94 -9.77 6.96
CA TYR A 402 -1.76 -10.95 7.26
C TYR A 402 -3.20 -10.58 7.62
N LEU A 403 -3.43 -9.45 8.30
CA LEU A 403 -4.77 -8.97 8.64
C LEU A 403 -5.63 -8.62 7.42
N LEU A 404 -5.02 -8.38 6.25
CA LEU A 404 -5.77 -8.20 5.00
C LEU A 404 -6.67 -9.39 4.65
N THR A 405 -6.38 -10.59 5.20
CA THR A 405 -7.23 -11.78 5.04
C THR A 405 -8.64 -11.54 5.57
N SER A 406 -8.79 -10.69 6.60
CA SER A 406 -10.10 -10.34 7.16
C SER A 406 -10.96 -9.50 6.21
N PHE A 407 -10.35 -8.91 5.18
CA PHE A 407 -11.02 -8.21 4.08
C PHE A 407 -11.05 -9.03 2.78
N GLY A 408 -10.66 -10.31 2.83
CA GLY A 408 -10.66 -11.23 1.68
C GLY A 408 -9.41 -11.18 0.80
N TYR A 409 -8.35 -10.48 1.21
CA TYR A 409 -7.10 -10.43 0.46
C TYR A 409 -6.00 -11.25 1.14
N ARG A 410 -5.34 -12.12 0.39
CA ARG A 410 -4.16 -12.86 0.86
C ARG A 410 -2.98 -12.54 -0.03
N PHE A 411 -1.90 -12.09 0.61
CA PHE A 411 -0.61 -11.83 0.00
C PHE A 411 0.42 -12.68 0.74
N VAL A 412 0.58 -13.95 0.36
CA VAL A 412 1.53 -14.85 1.02
C VAL A 412 2.88 -14.78 0.32
N GLN A 413 3.96 -14.76 1.09
CA GLN A 413 5.31 -14.75 0.58
C GLN A 413 6.10 -15.92 1.14
N GLU A 414 6.27 -16.96 0.35
CA GLU A 414 7.13 -18.08 0.73
C GLU A 414 8.60 -17.70 0.52
N ARG A 415 9.40 -17.85 1.58
CA ARG A 415 10.82 -17.50 1.63
C ARG A 415 11.65 -18.69 2.10
N GLN A 416 12.96 -18.67 1.85
CA GLN A 416 13.83 -19.77 2.28
C GLN A 416 14.04 -19.79 3.80
N HIS A 417 14.22 -18.63 4.42
CA HIS A 417 14.44 -18.47 5.86
C HIS A 417 14.13 -17.01 6.25
N PRO A 418 13.99 -16.66 7.54
CA PRO A 418 13.45 -15.35 7.91
C PRO A 418 14.40 -14.19 7.60
N GLY A 419 15.71 -14.46 7.44
CA GLY A 419 16.69 -13.46 7.01
C GLY A 419 16.63 -13.06 5.53
N VAL A 420 15.82 -13.74 4.70
CA VAL A 420 15.54 -13.28 3.33
C VAL A 420 14.58 -12.12 3.41
N LYS A 421 14.88 -10.97 2.80
CA LYS A 421 13.97 -9.83 2.83
C LYS A 421 12.61 -10.18 2.18
N PRO A 422 11.48 -9.72 2.74
CA PRO A 422 10.20 -9.84 2.08
C PRO A 422 10.20 -9.14 0.71
N VAL A 423 9.29 -9.60 -0.15
CA VAL A 423 9.04 -9.04 -1.48
C VAL A 423 8.23 -7.77 -1.32
N LEU A 424 8.67 -6.69 -1.97
CA LEU A 424 7.88 -5.49 -2.12
C LEU A 424 6.78 -5.73 -3.15
N ASN A 425 5.59 -5.26 -2.86
CA ASN A 425 4.44 -5.52 -3.70
C ASN A 425 3.43 -4.38 -3.57
N PHE A 426 3.01 -3.84 -4.70
CA PHE A 426 2.04 -2.77 -4.82
C PHE A 426 0.98 -3.15 -5.84
N VAL A 427 -0.26 -2.77 -5.56
CA VAL A 427 -1.41 -3.04 -6.43
C VAL A 427 -2.11 -1.71 -6.71
N THR A 428 -1.94 -1.18 -7.92
CA THR A 428 -2.63 0.03 -8.38
C THR A 428 -3.81 -0.29 -9.27
N ARG A 429 -4.70 0.68 -9.42
CA ARG A 429 -5.81 0.66 -10.37
C ARG A 429 -5.47 1.59 -11.54
N HIS A 430 -5.65 1.10 -12.76
CA HIS A 430 -5.45 1.87 -13.98
C HIS A 430 -6.43 1.39 -15.06
N ARG A 431 -7.24 2.30 -15.63
CA ARG A 431 -8.23 2.02 -16.68
C ARG A 431 -9.05 0.77 -16.37
N ASN A 432 -9.61 0.78 -15.16
CA ASN A 432 -10.40 -0.31 -14.57
C ASN A 432 -9.65 -1.63 -14.35
N GLY A 433 -8.40 -1.78 -14.78
CA GLY A 433 -7.54 -2.93 -14.50
C GLY A 433 -6.74 -2.77 -13.21
N PHE A 434 -5.99 -3.82 -12.86
CA PHE A 434 -5.04 -3.80 -11.75
C PHE A 434 -3.62 -3.91 -12.30
N LEU A 435 -2.66 -3.21 -11.70
CA LEU A 435 -1.24 -3.36 -12.00
C LEU A 435 -0.50 -3.81 -10.74
N PHE A 436 0.24 -4.90 -10.87
CA PHE A 436 1.07 -5.48 -9.82
C PHE A 436 2.50 -5.07 -10.07
N SER A 437 3.05 -4.26 -9.16
CA SER A 437 4.43 -3.78 -9.22
C SER A 437 5.22 -4.25 -8.01
N GLY A 438 6.48 -4.63 -8.17
CA GLY A 438 7.26 -5.03 -7.01
C GLY A 438 8.70 -5.43 -7.29
N PHE A 439 9.36 -5.80 -6.21
CA PHE A 439 10.79 -6.11 -6.16
C PHE A 439 11.08 -7.27 -5.22
N LYS A 440 11.85 -8.23 -5.72
CA LYS A 440 12.35 -9.39 -4.99
C LYS A 440 13.85 -9.22 -4.74
N ALA A 441 14.22 -8.92 -3.49
CA ALA A 441 15.62 -8.95 -3.09
C ALA A 441 16.26 -10.33 -3.33
N ASP A 442 15.47 -11.39 -3.17
CA ASP A 442 15.81 -12.77 -3.48
C ASP A 442 14.81 -13.35 -4.51
N THR A 443 15.32 -13.73 -5.68
CA THR A 443 14.49 -14.26 -6.78
C THR A 443 13.88 -15.63 -6.48
N THR A 444 14.29 -16.32 -5.41
CA THR A 444 13.69 -17.58 -4.97
C THR A 444 12.39 -17.42 -4.20
N ALA A 445 12.03 -16.20 -3.80
CA ALA A 445 10.76 -15.94 -3.12
C ALA A 445 9.56 -16.23 -4.04
N VAL A 446 8.53 -16.87 -3.49
CA VAL A 446 7.30 -17.25 -4.21
C VAL A 446 6.14 -16.43 -3.65
N LEU A 447 5.30 -15.91 -4.54
CA LEU A 447 4.16 -15.08 -4.20
C LEU A 447 2.87 -15.87 -4.38
N ARG A 448 1.95 -15.83 -3.41
CA ARG A 448 0.60 -16.37 -3.57
C ARG A 448 -0.43 -15.28 -3.29
N TYR A 449 -1.33 -15.09 -4.25
CA TYR A 449 -2.34 -14.03 -4.22
C TYR A 449 -3.75 -14.60 -4.22
N ALA A 450 -4.60 -14.12 -3.32
CA ALA A 450 -6.05 -14.31 -3.38
C ALA A 450 -6.76 -12.98 -3.14
N PHE A 451 -7.80 -12.72 -3.90
CA PHE A 451 -8.62 -11.51 -3.83
C PHE A 451 -10.09 -11.91 -3.65
N PRO A 452 -10.97 -11.01 -3.17
CA PRO A 452 -12.42 -11.26 -3.14
C PRO A 452 -13.00 -11.66 -4.50
N GLN A 453 -12.44 -11.11 -5.58
CA GLN A 453 -12.80 -11.41 -6.97
C GLN A 453 -12.30 -12.78 -7.46
N GLY A 454 -11.40 -13.43 -6.72
CA GLY A 454 -10.75 -14.69 -7.09
C GLY A 454 -9.23 -14.57 -7.15
N ALA A 455 -8.58 -15.62 -7.65
CA ALA A 455 -7.16 -15.64 -7.91
C ALA A 455 -6.82 -14.73 -9.12
N PRO A 456 -5.90 -13.75 -9.00
CA PRO A 456 -5.57 -12.85 -10.11
C PRO A 456 -4.79 -13.57 -11.20
N LEU A 457 -5.13 -13.34 -12.47
CA LEU A 457 -4.42 -13.85 -13.65
C LEU A 457 -3.60 -12.73 -14.30
N LEU A 458 -2.29 -12.70 -14.00
CA LEU A 458 -1.36 -11.71 -14.52
C LEU A 458 -1.11 -11.93 -16.02
N VAL A 459 -1.26 -10.86 -16.81
CA VAL A 459 -1.06 -10.90 -18.26
C VAL A 459 0.40 -11.25 -18.59
N GLY A 460 0.58 -12.22 -19.47
CA GLY A 460 1.89 -12.72 -19.87
C GLY A 460 2.57 -13.59 -18.82
N ALA A 461 1.79 -14.25 -17.96
CA ALA A 461 2.28 -15.20 -16.96
C ALA A 461 1.42 -16.47 -16.89
N GLU A 462 2.06 -17.54 -16.43
CA GLU A 462 1.45 -18.77 -15.94
C GLU A 462 1.37 -18.74 -14.41
N THR A 463 0.32 -19.34 -13.86
CA THR A 463 0.13 -19.48 -12.41
C THR A 463 -0.38 -20.86 -12.04
N VAL A 464 -0.02 -21.32 -10.85
CA VAL A 464 -0.63 -22.49 -10.23
C VAL A 464 -1.77 -22.02 -9.33
N ILE A 465 -2.99 -22.45 -9.66
CA ILE A 465 -4.17 -22.23 -8.82
C ILE A 465 -4.29 -23.37 -7.81
N GLN A 466 -4.42 -22.99 -6.53
CA GLN A 466 -4.75 -23.88 -5.44
C GLN A 466 -5.49 -23.09 -4.36
N ASP A 467 -6.61 -23.63 -3.86
CA ASP A 467 -7.41 -23.02 -2.78
C ASP A 467 -7.78 -21.55 -3.07
N ASP A 468 -8.25 -21.28 -4.30
CA ASP A 468 -8.58 -19.95 -4.86
C ASP A 468 -7.44 -18.91 -4.73
N ALA A 469 -6.18 -19.37 -4.72
CA ALA A 469 -5.00 -18.52 -4.74
C ALA A 469 -4.13 -18.81 -5.96
N ALA A 470 -3.60 -17.75 -6.57
CA ALA A 470 -2.64 -17.80 -7.67
C ALA A 470 -1.21 -17.76 -7.15
N THR A 471 -0.42 -18.78 -7.46
CA THR A 471 1.01 -18.86 -7.12
C THR A 471 1.87 -18.39 -8.29
N TYR A 472 2.79 -17.47 -8.05
CA TYR A 472 3.68 -16.87 -9.05
C TYR A 472 5.15 -16.96 -8.69
N PHE A 473 5.96 -17.16 -9.73
CA PHE A 473 7.42 -17.17 -9.71
C PHE A 473 7.95 -15.96 -10.51
N LEU A 474 7.61 -14.74 -10.07
CA LEU A 474 7.91 -13.50 -10.80
C LEU A 474 9.42 -13.18 -10.84
N ASP A 475 9.80 -12.36 -11.82
CA ASP A 475 11.16 -11.82 -11.98
C ASP A 475 11.59 -10.91 -10.83
N LYS A 476 12.88 -10.53 -10.80
CA LYS A 476 13.45 -9.67 -9.76
C LYS A 476 12.67 -8.36 -9.60
N SER A 477 12.35 -7.70 -10.71
CA SER A 477 11.33 -6.66 -10.76
C SER A 477 10.18 -7.11 -11.63
N PHE A 478 8.97 -6.76 -11.20
CA PHE A 478 7.77 -7.04 -12.00
C PHE A 478 6.87 -5.81 -12.05
N HIS A 479 6.20 -5.66 -13.19
CA HIS A 479 5.14 -4.70 -13.45
C HIS A 479 4.17 -5.38 -14.41
N LYS A 480 3.06 -5.93 -13.89
CA LYS A 480 2.17 -6.85 -14.60
C LYS A 480 0.72 -6.40 -14.47
N GLU A 481 0.02 -6.33 -15.60
CA GLU A 481 -1.41 -6.06 -15.64
C GLU A 481 -2.22 -7.30 -15.24
N CYS A 482 -3.35 -7.08 -14.59
CA CYS A 482 -4.37 -8.07 -14.31
C CYS A 482 -5.74 -7.48 -14.63
N ARG A 483 -6.51 -8.21 -15.45
CA ARG A 483 -7.90 -7.88 -15.79
C ARG A 483 -8.87 -9.01 -15.51
N ILE A 484 -8.37 -10.18 -15.12
CA ILE A 484 -9.19 -11.39 -14.98
C ILE A 484 -8.84 -12.04 -13.65
N PHE A 485 -9.86 -12.28 -12.84
CA PHE A 485 -9.78 -13.06 -11.62
C PHE A 485 -10.57 -14.34 -11.81
N VAL A 486 -10.14 -15.41 -11.13
CA VAL A 486 -10.76 -16.73 -11.27
C VAL A 486 -10.98 -17.38 -9.91
N HIS A 487 -12.20 -17.86 -9.69
CA HIS A 487 -12.53 -18.83 -8.65
C HIS A 487 -12.57 -20.21 -9.31
N GLN A 488 -11.73 -21.12 -8.85
CA GLN A 488 -11.63 -22.46 -9.39
C GLN A 488 -11.12 -23.41 -8.31
N SER A 489 -11.99 -24.34 -7.91
CA SER A 489 -11.68 -25.32 -6.87
C SER A 489 -10.76 -26.45 -7.35
N SER A 490 -10.78 -26.79 -8.64
CA SER A 490 -9.81 -27.72 -9.22
C SER A 490 -8.44 -27.06 -9.34
N GLY A 491 -7.45 -27.59 -8.62
CA GLY A 491 -6.07 -27.13 -8.74
C GLY A 491 -5.50 -27.39 -10.15
N GLY A 492 -4.58 -26.54 -10.58
CA GLY A 492 -3.97 -26.68 -11.90
C GLY A 492 -3.18 -25.46 -12.35
N VAL A 493 -2.60 -25.56 -13.54
CA VAL A 493 -1.90 -24.43 -14.18
C VAL A 493 -2.88 -23.66 -15.05
N LEU A 494 -2.97 -22.35 -14.81
CA LEU A 494 -3.68 -21.41 -15.67
C LEU A 494 -2.67 -20.45 -16.31
N SER A 495 -3.05 -19.88 -17.45
CA SER A 495 -2.21 -18.89 -18.15
C SER A 495 -3.06 -17.77 -18.73
N CYS A 496 -2.61 -16.53 -18.65
CA CYS A 496 -3.23 -15.37 -19.32
C CYS A 496 -2.24 -14.76 -20.32
N LYS A 497 -2.61 -14.71 -21.60
CA LYS A 497 -1.71 -14.26 -22.68
C LYS A 497 -2.38 -13.21 -23.55
N GLU A 498 -1.63 -12.14 -23.86
CA GLU A 498 -1.97 -11.25 -24.96
C GLU A 498 -1.85 -12.03 -26.28
N LYS A 499 -2.88 -11.97 -27.12
CA LYS A 499 -2.88 -12.50 -28.48
C LYS A 499 -3.06 -11.35 -29.46
N PRO A 500 -2.63 -11.53 -30.73
CA PRO A 500 -2.96 -10.57 -31.77
C PRO A 500 -4.48 -10.35 -31.81
N PRO A 501 -4.95 -9.11 -31.84
CA PRO A 501 -6.38 -8.82 -31.98
C PRO A 501 -6.80 -9.17 -33.41
N PHE A 502 -7.25 -10.41 -33.59
CA PHE A 502 -7.74 -10.96 -34.85
C PHE A 502 -9.18 -11.46 -34.65
N PRO A 503 -10.12 -11.17 -35.57
CA PRO A 503 -9.97 -10.41 -36.83
C PRO A 503 -9.74 -8.89 -36.62
N THR A 504 -9.35 -8.19 -37.70
CA THR A 504 -9.06 -6.74 -37.67
C THR A 504 -10.24 -5.93 -37.13
N GLY A 505 -9.98 -5.00 -36.20
CA GLY A 505 -11.00 -4.10 -35.61
C GLY A 505 -11.09 -4.13 -34.08
N LYS A 506 -10.49 -5.14 -33.43
CA LYS A 506 -10.30 -5.18 -31.97
C LYS A 506 -8.98 -4.51 -31.57
N GLU A 507 -8.93 -3.91 -30.39
CA GLU A 507 -7.74 -3.27 -29.85
C GLU A 507 -6.86 -4.30 -29.13
N ARG A 508 -7.46 -5.15 -28.29
CA ARG A 508 -6.76 -6.15 -27.49
C ARG A 508 -7.50 -7.49 -27.46
N LYS A 509 -6.73 -8.57 -27.27
CA LYS A 509 -7.25 -9.92 -27.05
C LYS A 509 -6.47 -10.60 -25.94
N LEU A 510 -7.12 -10.85 -24.81
CA LEU A 510 -6.58 -11.66 -23.72
C LEU A 510 -7.11 -13.08 -23.82
N GLN A 511 -6.23 -14.07 -23.81
CA GLN A 511 -6.59 -15.47 -23.83
C GLN A 511 -6.20 -16.16 -22.52
N VAL A 512 -7.17 -16.79 -21.88
CA VAL A 512 -7.02 -17.58 -20.65
C VAL A 512 -7.20 -19.06 -20.96
N SER A 513 -6.27 -19.88 -20.49
CA SER A 513 -6.27 -21.33 -20.69
C SER A 513 -6.16 -22.07 -19.35
N GLY A 514 -6.65 -23.32 -19.32
CA GLY A 514 -6.59 -24.17 -18.13
C GLY A 514 -7.84 -24.11 -17.25
N LEU A 515 -8.91 -23.46 -17.73
CA LEU A 515 -10.17 -23.28 -17.01
C LEU A 515 -10.93 -24.61 -16.90
N GLN A 516 -11.42 -24.90 -15.71
CA GLN A 516 -12.17 -26.10 -15.35
C GLN A 516 -13.29 -25.72 -14.38
N ASP A 517 -14.53 -25.67 -14.88
CA ASP A 517 -15.71 -25.21 -14.13
C ASP A 517 -15.44 -23.94 -13.30
N ALA A 518 -14.83 -22.96 -13.95
CA ALA A 518 -14.31 -21.76 -13.32
C ALA A 518 -15.31 -20.61 -13.37
N ASP A 519 -15.39 -19.85 -12.29
CA ASP A 519 -16.09 -18.56 -12.27
C ASP A 519 -15.07 -17.43 -12.46
N LEU A 520 -15.33 -16.50 -13.36
CA LEU A 520 -14.40 -15.42 -13.69
C LEU A 520 -15.03 -14.04 -13.45
N VAL A 521 -14.18 -13.12 -13.02
CA VAL A 521 -14.49 -11.68 -12.95
C VAL A 521 -13.53 -10.95 -13.88
N VAL A 522 -14.08 -10.20 -14.83
CA VAL A 522 -13.32 -9.52 -15.88
C VAL A 522 -13.50 -8.01 -15.80
N TYR A 523 -12.38 -7.29 -15.85
CA TYR A 523 -12.28 -5.84 -15.76
C TYR A 523 -11.74 -5.21 -17.06
N PRO A 524 -12.58 -5.09 -18.10
CA PRO A 524 -12.22 -4.40 -19.33
C PRO A 524 -12.13 -2.88 -19.10
N PRO A 525 -11.44 -2.10 -19.96
CA PRO A 525 -11.52 -0.65 -19.89
C PRO A 525 -12.97 -0.17 -19.93
N LEU A 526 -13.32 0.81 -19.08
CA LEU A 526 -14.71 1.26 -18.93
C LEU A 526 -15.27 1.81 -20.25
N GLU A 527 -14.45 2.54 -20.99
CA GLU A 527 -14.78 3.13 -22.28
C GLU A 527 -14.98 2.09 -23.39
N ARG A 528 -14.58 0.83 -23.16
CA ARG A 528 -14.74 -0.30 -24.08
C ARG A 528 -15.76 -1.33 -23.61
N MET A 529 -16.42 -1.10 -22.47
CA MET A 529 -17.29 -2.10 -21.82
C MET A 529 -18.38 -2.66 -22.75
N ASP A 530 -18.93 -1.84 -23.64
CA ASP A 530 -19.99 -2.25 -24.57
C ASP A 530 -19.45 -2.92 -25.86
N GLU A 531 -18.13 -2.90 -26.07
CA GLU A 531 -17.43 -3.52 -27.22
C GLU A 531 -16.79 -4.87 -26.87
N VAL A 532 -16.90 -5.29 -25.60
CA VAL A 532 -16.32 -6.53 -25.09
C VAL A 532 -17.03 -7.73 -25.71
N SER A 533 -16.25 -8.67 -26.24
CA SER A 533 -16.75 -9.95 -26.74
C SER A 533 -15.94 -11.12 -26.22
N PHE A 534 -16.62 -12.25 -26.01
CA PHE A 534 -16.04 -13.46 -25.46
C PHE A 534 -16.03 -14.59 -26.50
N GLU A 535 -14.94 -15.34 -26.56
CA GLU A 535 -14.85 -16.58 -27.34
C GLU A 535 -14.48 -17.73 -26.40
N LEU A 536 -15.26 -18.81 -26.36
CA LEU A 536 -14.93 -20.05 -25.66
C LEU A 536 -14.56 -21.13 -26.67
N ASP A 537 -13.34 -21.65 -26.56
CA ASP A 537 -12.77 -22.63 -27.50
C ASP A 537 -12.91 -22.20 -28.98
N GLY A 538 -12.81 -20.89 -29.22
CA GLY A 538 -12.92 -20.26 -30.54
C GLY A 538 -14.35 -20.04 -31.04
N GLN A 539 -15.36 -20.30 -30.21
CA GLN A 539 -16.77 -20.01 -30.52
C GLN A 539 -17.22 -18.78 -29.74
N GLU A 540 -17.86 -17.82 -30.41
CA GLU A 540 -18.39 -16.61 -29.78
C GLU A 540 -19.47 -16.97 -28.74
N VAL A 541 -19.43 -16.29 -27.59
CA VAL A 541 -20.40 -16.45 -26.50
C VAL A 541 -21.09 -15.12 -26.24
N ASP A 542 -22.41 -15.10 -26.35
CA ASP A 542 -23.21 -13.90 -26.14
C ASP A 542 -23.30 -13.51 -24.66
N ILE A 543 -23.24 -12.22 -24.40
CA ILE A 543 -23.50 -11.64 -23.09
C ILE A 543 -25.02 -11.53 -22.91
N GLU A 544 -25.62 -12.29 -21.98
CA GLU A 544 -27.00 -12.02 -21.57
C GLU A 544 -27.00 -10.73 -20.72
N VAL A 545 -27.29 -9.59 -21.36
CA VAL A 545 -27.53 -8.33 -20.64
C VAL A 545 -28.84 -8.46 -19.88
N THR A 546 -28.78 -8.73 -18.58
CA THR A 546 -29.93 -8.68 -17.68
C THR A 546 -30.44 -7.23 -17.58
N GLY A 547 -31.32 -6.86 -18.51
CA GLY A 547 -31.92 -5.52 -18.57
C GLY A 547 -32.84 -5.24 -19.78
N GLY A 548 -32.88 -6.11 -20.81
CA GLY A 548 -33.73 -5.88 -21.98
C GLY A 548 -34.24 -7.16 -22.62
N SER A 549 -35.56 -7.30 -22.72
CA SER A 549 -36.22 -8.40 -23.40
C SER A 549 -36.06 -8.32 -24.93
N SER A 550 -35.35 -9.26 -25.54
CA SER A 550 -35.66 -9.66 -26.92
C SER A 550 -35.16 -11.08 -27.20
N GLY A 551 -36.08 -11.92 -27.67
CA GLY A 551 -35.85 -13.34 -27.93
C GLY A 551 -34.97 -13.60 -29.16
N GLY A 552 -34.03 -14.53 -28.98
CA GLY A 552 -33.24 -15.22 -30.00
C GLY A 552 -32.82 -16.57 -29.43
N GLN A 553 -32.68 -17.58 -30.28
CA GLN A 553 -32.57 -19.00 -29.91
C GLN A 553 -31.42 -19.33 -28.93
N ARG A 554 -31.78 -19.97 -27.82
CA ARG A 554 -30.88 -20.53 -26.80
C ARG A 554 -30.21 -21.82 -27.28
N LEU A 555 -28.89 -21.81 -27.39
CA LEU A 555 -28.07 -23.02 -27.33
C LEU A 555 -27.71 -23.31 -25.87
N ALA A 556 -27.92 -24.56 -25.45
CA ALA A 556 -27.75 -25.02 -24.09
C ALA A 556 -26.29 -25.40 -23.79
N ALA A 557 -25.55 -24.48 -23.18
CA ALA A 557 -24.49 -24.75 -22.21
C ALA A 557 -24.51 -23.58 -21.22
N ALA A 558 -24.67 -23.86 -19.92
CA ALA A 558 -24.91 -22.84 -18.92
C ALA A 558 -23.67 -21.95 -18.72
N HIS A 559 -23.62 -20.79 -19.36
CA HIS A 559 -22.67 -19.71 -19.07
C HIS A 559 -23.47 -18.43 -18.84
N ALA A 560 -23.82 -18.13 -17.60
CA ALA A 560 -24.46 -16.86 -17.27
C ALA A 560 -23.39 -15.76 -17.29
N ILE A 561 -23.20 -15.13 -18.46
CA ILE A 561 -22.40 -13.91 -18.56
C ILE A 561 -23.29 -12.73 -18.19
N HIS A 562 -22.93 -11.99 -17.15
CA HIS A 562 -23.66 -10.79 -16.75
C HIS A 562 -22.70 -9.68 -16.33
N ARG A 563 -23.10 -8.44 -16.63
CA ARG A 563 -22.38 -7.25 -16.21
C ARG A 563 -22.85 -6.82 -14.83
N GLU A 564 -21.91 -6.50 -13.95
CA GLU A 564 -22.17 -5.92 -12.64
C GLU A 564 -21.24 -4.72 -12.44
N GLY A 565 -21.81 -3.51 -12.44
CA GLY A 565 -21.04 -2.27 -12.29
C GLY A 565 -19.97 -2.11 -13.37
N ASP A 566 -18.70 -2.12 -12.92
CA ASP A 566 -17.50 -1.99 -13.76
C ASP A 566 -16.84 -3.33 -14.12
N CYS A 567 -17.50 -4.46 -13.88
CA CYS A 567 -16.96 -5.77 -14.23
C CYS A 567 -17.99 -6.69 -14.91
N ILE A 568 -17.48 -7.78 -15.48
CA ILE A 568 -18.28 -8.82 -16.14
C ILE A 568 -17.99 -10.14 -15.46
N HIS A 569 -19.05 -10.82 -15.04
CA HIS A 569 -18.99 -12.14 -14.42
C HIS A 569 -19.31 -13.22 -15.46
N LEU A 570 -18.49 -14.28 -15.48
CA LEU A 570 -18.74 -15.49 -16.24
C LEU A 570 -18.78 -16.68 -15.27
N ARG A 571 -19.70 -17.62 -15.48
CA ARG A 571 -19.87 -18.79 -14.60
C ARG A 571 -19.65 -20.11 -15.32
N SER A 572 -19.12 -21.09 -14.57
CA SER A 572 -18.91 -22.47 -15.01
C SER A 572 -18.16 -22.60 -16.34
N VAL A 573 -17.12 -21.81 -16.53
CA VAL A 573 -16.32 -21.78 -17.77
C VAL A 573 -15.29 -22.92 -17.75
N THR A 574 -15.28 -23.73 -18.81
CA THR A 574 -14.29 -24.80 -19.00
C THR A 574 -13.68 -24.67 -20.38
N GLY A 575 -12.35 -24.81 -20.49
CA GLY A 575 -11.62 -24.71 -21.75
C GLY A 575 -10.74 -23.47 -21.86
N VAL A 576 -10.74 -22.85 -23.05
CA VAL A 576 -9.95 -21.64 -23.36
C VAL A 576 -10.89 -20.47 -23.61
N LEU A 577 -10.83 -19.46 -22.75
CA LEU A 577 -11.59 -18.22 -22.89
C LEU A 577 -10.72 -17.16 -23.58
N SER A 578 -11.25 -16.47 -24.58
CA SER A 578 -10.68 -15.23 -25.08
C SER A 578 -11.61 -14.06 -24.79
N VAL A 579 -11.06 -12.97 -24.26
CA VAL A 579 -11.73 -11.70 -24.02
C VAL A 579 -11.16 -10.69 -25.01
N ASN A 580 -12.03 -10.05 -25.79
CA ASN A 580 -11.64 -9.08 -26.80
C ASN A 580 -12.33 -7.74 -26.52
N TRP A 581 -11.66 -6.63 -26.80
CA TRP A 581 -12.26 -5.30 -26.88
C TRP A 581 -11.49 -4.41 -27.84
#